data_AF-A0A9X5X7U2-F1
#
_entry.id   AF-A0A9X5X7U2-F1
#
_cell.length_a   1.000
_cell.length_b   1.000
_cell.length_c   1.000
_cell.angle_alpha   90.00
_cell.angle_beta   90.00
_cell.angle_gamma   90.00
#
_symmetry.space_group_name_H-M   'P 1'
#
loop_
_entity.id
_entity.type
_entity.pdbx_description
1 polymer ?
#
loop_
_entity_poly.entity_id
_entity_poly.type
_entity_poly.pdbx_seq_one_letter_code
_entity_poly.pdbx_strand_id
1 'polypeptide(L)'
;IALLTTNLRVNIDEAFTRRLDLVIDFPFPDADQRLALWQHALTHVPCVEDTDPRSVARDFELAGGSIRSAVVTAAYGAAGRGAPVDTADLLEGARREYRKAGRLVPGEGTW
;
A
#
# COMPACT_ATOMS: atom_id res chain seq x y z
N ILE A 1 6.33 10.18 -28.51
CA ILE A 1 6.71 9.64 -27.17
C ILE A 1 5.70 8.57 -26.83
N ALA A 2 6.15 7.37 -26.45
CA ALA A 2 5.28 6.26 -26.04
C ALA A 2 5.64 5.85 -24.61
N LEU A 3 4.64 5.51 -23.79
CA LEU A 3 4.78 4.99 -22.43
C LEU A 3 4.18 3.60 -22.38
N LEU A 4 4.96 2.62 -21.90
CA LEU A 4 4.53 1.24 -21.74
C LEU A 4 4.67 0.85 -20.27
N THR A 5 3.70 0.07 -19.78
CA THR A 5 3.74 -0.50 -18.44
C THR A 5 3.49 -2.01 -18.55
N THR A 6 4.23 -2.80 -17.78
CA THR A 6 4.05 -4.26 -17.73
C THR A 6 4.37 -4.76 -16.33
N ASN A 7 3.60 -5.75 -15.88
CA ASN A 7 3.90 -6.53 -14.68
C ASN A 7 4.56 -7.88 -15.02
N LEU A 8 4.79 -8.17 -16.31
CA LEU A 8 5.32 -9.43 -16.84
C LEU A 8 6.49 -9.16 -17.80
N ARG A 9 7.55 -8.52 -17.29
CA ARG A 9 8.74 -8.18 -18.08
C ARG A 9 9.36 -9.40 -18.79
N VAL A 10 9.33 -10.58 -18.16
CA VAL A 10 9.87 -11.83 -18.71
C VAL A 10 9.22 -12.26 -20.02
N ASN A 11 8.02 -11.76 -20.34
CA ASN A 11 7.30 -12.08 -21.57
C ASN A 11 7.62 -11.09 -22.71
N ILE A 12 8.48 -10.09 -22.47
CA ILE A 12 8.87 -9.11 -23.49
C ILE A 12 10.13 -9.63 -24.19
N ASP A 13 10.03 -9.83 -25.51
CA ASP A 13 11.16 -10.20 -26.35
C ASP A 13 12.29 -9.16 -26.24
N GLU A 14 13.51 -9.66 -26.20
CA GLU A 14 14.73 -8.88 -26.25
C GLU A 14 14.76 -7.92 -27.45
N ALA A 15 14.28 -8.34 -28.62
CA ALA A 15 14.21 -7.50 -29.82
C ALA A 15 13.29 -6.27 -29.63
N PHE A 16 12.24 -6.39 -28.82
CA PHE A 16 11.36 -5.28 -28.47
C PHE A 16 12.00 -4.39 -27.40
N THR A 17 12.63 -5.00 -26.40
CA THR A 17 13.29 -4.30 -25.29
C THR A 17 14.44 -3.41 -25.77
N ARG A 18 15.20 -3.84 -26.79
CA ARG A 18 16.29 -3.07 -27.41
C ARG A 18 15.84 -1.75 -28.08
N ARG A 19 14.54 -1.57 -28.31
CA ARG A 19 13.96 -0.34 -28.89
C ARG A 19 13.44 0.64 -27.83
N LEU A 20 13.55 0.30 -26.55
CA LEU A 20 13.17 1.18 -25.45
C LEU A 20 14.37 2.00 -25.02
N ASP A 21 14.25 3.33 -25.10
CA ASP A 21 15.32 4.26 -24.68
C ASP A 21 15.59 4.18 -23.17
N LEU A 22 14.56 3.85 -22.39
CA LEU A 22 14.59 3.85 -20.93
C LEU A 22 13.72 2.73 -20.39
N VAL A 23 14.27 1.95 -19.47
CA VAL A 23 13.56 0.92 -18.72
C VAL A 23 13.68 1.27 -17.24
N ILE A 24 12.54 1.58 -16.61
CA ILE A 24 12.47 1.92 -15.19
C ILE A 24 11.86 0.74 -14.44
N ASP A 25 12.63 0.16 -13.53
CA ASP A 25 12.15 -0.90 -12.64
C ASP A 25 11.50 -0.28 -11.40
N PHE A 26 10.32 -0.79 -11.04
CA PHE A 26 9.57 -0.42 -9.83
C PHE A 26 9.60 -1.61 -8.85
N PRO A 27 10.64 -1.73 -8.00
CA PRO A 27 10.72 -2.81 -7.04
C PRO A 27 9.62 -2.69 -5.95
N PHE A 28 9.46 -3.75 -5.17
CA PHE A 28 8.60 -3.69 -4.00
C PHE A 28 9.12 -2.65 -3.00
N PRO A 29 8.25 -1.79 -2.41
CA PRO A 29 8.71 -0.69 -1.58
C PRO A 29 9.33 -1.18 -0.27
N ASP A 30 10.46 -0.58 0.11
CA ASP A 30 11.07 -0.76 1.43
C ASP A 30 10.22 -0.10 2.55
N ALA A 31 10.67 -0.22 3.81
CA ALA A 31 9.92 0.29 4.95
C ALA A 31 9.72 1.81 4.92
N ASP A 32 10.75 2.57 4.52
CA ASP A 32 10.69 4.03 4.46
C ASP A 32 9.80 4.50 3.30
N GLN A 33 9.89 3.82 2.16
CA GLN A 33 9.01 4.03 1.01
C GLN A 33 7.56 3.70 1.34
N ARG A 34 7.29 2.60 2.07
CA ARG A 34 5.94 2.28 2.55
C ARG A 34 5.41 3.37 3.48
N LEU A 35 6.23 3.86 4.41
CA LEU A 35 5.84 4.97 5.29
C LEU A 35 5.45 6.22 4.49
N ALA A 36 6.26 6.60 3.50
CA ALA A 36 5.97 7.72 2.62
C ALA A 36 4.66 7.52 1.83
N LEU A 37 4.42 6.30 1.32
CA LEU A 37 3.18 5.95 0.63
C LEU A 37 1.95 6.05 1.54
N TRP A 38 2.06 5.59 2.80
CA TRP A 38 0.99 5.74 3.78
C TRP A 38 0.70 7.20 4.11
N GLN A 39 1.73 7.99 4.41
CA GLN A 39 1.59 9.42 4.68
C GLN A 39 0.94 10.15 3.51
N HIS A 40 1.39 9.86 2.28
CA HIS A 40 0.81 10.42 1.08
C HIS A 40 -0.68 10.05 0.93
N ALA A 41 -1.03 8.77 1.10
CA ALA A 41 -2.42 8.32 1.00
C ALA A 41 -3.34 8.98 2.03
N LEU A 42 -2.82 9.28 3.24
CA LEU A 42 -3.56 9.95 4.31
C LEU A 42 -3.80 11.45 4.05
N THR A 43 -3.00 12.12 3.21
CA THR A 43 -3.22 13.55 2.89
C THR A 43 -4.59 13.84 2.26
N HIS A 44 -5.26 12.82 1.72
CA HIS A 44 -6.57 12.92 1.09
C HIS A 44 -7.73 12.48 1.99
N VAL A 45 -7.46 12.19 3.27
CA VAL A 45 -8.43 11.62 4.20
C VAL A 45 -8.42 12.40 5.52
N PRO A 46 -9.58 12.80 6.07
CA PRO A 46 -9.65 13.42 7.39
C PRO A 46 -9.10 12.46 8.46
N CYS A 47 -8.03 12.86 9.14
CA CYS A 47 -7.39 12.09 10.21
C CYS A 47 -7.44 12.85 11.52
N VAL A 48 -7.39 12.15 12.65
CA VAL A 48 -7.10 12.79 13.94
C VAL A 48 -5.62 13.24 13.96
N GLU A 49 -5.30 14.28 14.75
CA GLU A 49 -3.97 14.93 14.74
C GLU A 49 -2.81 13.95 15.03
N ASP A 50 -3.06 12.89 15.82
CA ASP A 50 -2.07 11.90 16.24
C ASP A 50 -2.13 10.57 15.45
N THR A 51 -2.76 10.55 14.27
CA THR A 51 -2.78 9.34 13.43
C THR A 51 -1.39 9.05 12.87
N ASP A 52 -0.75 7.97 13.36
CA ASP A 52 0.61 7.57 12.96
C ASP A 52 0.61 6.25 12.18
N PRO A 53 0.97 6.26 10.87
CA PRO A 53 1.06 5.04 10.07
C PRO A 53 2.37 4.25 10.26
N ARG A 54 3.33 4.68 11.09
CA ARG A 54 4.63 4.02 11.22
C ARG A 54 4.54 2.55 11.59
N SER A 55 3.65 2.18 12.51
CA SER A 55 3.47 0.79 12.92
C SER A 55 2.99 -0.07 11.76
N VAL A 56 1.95 0.36 11.04
CA VAL A 56 1.39 -0.39 9.91
C VAL A 56 2.34 -0.43 8.71
N ALA A 57 3.11 0.64 8.46
CA ALA A 57 4.11 0.67 7.40
C ALA A 57 5.27 -0.32 7.65
N ARG A 58 5.67 -0.47 8.92
CA ARG A 58 6.71 -1.41 9.34
C ARG A 58 6.20 -2.85 9.30
N ASP A 59 5.04 -3.11 9.90
CA ASP A 59 4.58 -4.47 10.20
C ASP A 59 3.86 -5.13 9.00
N PHE A 60 3.33 -4.33 8.06
CA PHE A 60 2.62 -4.83 6.89
C PHE A 60 3.36 -4.49 5.59
N GLU A 61 4.00 -5.49 4.99
CA GLU A 61 4.67 -5.37 3.69
C GLU A 61 3.64 -5.31 2.55
N LEU A 62 3.06 -4.13 2.33
CA LEU A 62 2.05 -3.87 1.32
C LEU A 62 2.63 -3.08 0.14
N ALA A 63 2.19 -3.43 -1.08
CA ALA A 63 2.43 -2.61 -2.27
C ALA A 63 1.57 -1.34 -2.24
N GLY A 64 1.96 -0.31 -3.01
CA GLY A 64 1.25 0.98 -3.02
C GLY A 64 -0.26 0.89 -3.31
N GLY A 65 -0.66 0.00 -4.23
CA GLY A 65 -2.09 -0.25 -4.49
C GLY A 65 -2.84 -0.78 -3.27
N SER A 66 -2.23 -1.71 -2.53
CA SER A 66 -2.81 -2.25 -1.30
C SER A 66 -2.79 -1.24 -0.15
N ILE A 67 -1.76 -0.40 -0.03
CA ILE A 67 -1.74 0.71 0.95
C ILE A 67 -2.92 1.65 0.71
N ARG A 68 -3.16 2.05 -0.55
CA ARG A 68 -4.30 2.90 -0.90
C ARG A 68 -5.63 2.23 -0.54
N SER A 69 -5.80 0.94 -0.85
CA SER A 69 -7.01 0.18 -0.49
C SER A 69 -7.20 0.07 1.02
N ALA A 70 -6.12 -0.06 1.79
CA ALA A 70 -6.15 -0.09 3.26
C ALA A 70 -6.62 1.25 3.82
N VAL A 71 -6.08 2.38 3.33
CA VAL A 71 -6.52 3.73 3.73
C VAL A 71 -7.98 3.98 3.37
N VAL A 72 -8.44 3.55 2.19
CA VAL A 72 -9.86 3.65 1.81
C VAL A 72 -10.75 2.84 2.75
N THR A 73 -10.32 1.64 3.13
CA THR A 73 -11.04 0.79 4.09
C THR A 73 -11.12 1.44 5.46
N ALA A 74 -10.02 2.04 5.93
CA ALA A 74 -9.96 2.82 7.17
C ALA A 74 -10.93 4.02 7.11
N ALA A 75 -10.94 4.76 6.01
CA ALA A 75 -11.83 5.90 5.80
C ALA A 75 -13.31 5.50 5.83
N TYR A 76 -13.69 4.36 5.25
CA TYR A 76 -15.06 3.86 5.34
C TYR A 76 -15.44 3.48 6.78
N GLY A 77 -14.52 2.87 7.53
CA GLY A 77 -14.70 2.57 8.95
C GLY A 77 -14.99 3.83 9.75
N ALA A 78 -14.12 4.84 9.60
CA ALA A 78 -14.22 6.15 10.24
C ALA A 78 -15.51 6.91 9.85
N ALA A 79 -15.87 6.91 8.57
CA ALA A 79 -17.11 7.52 8.09
C ALA A 79 -18.35 6.87 8.71
N GLY A 80 -18.36 5.55 8.89
CA GLY A 80 -19.45 4.82 9.54
C GLY A 80 -19.68 5.22 11.01
N ARG A 81 -18.62 5.66 11.70
CA ARG A 81 -18.67 6.22 13.07
C ARG A 81 -18.83 7.74 13.11
N GLY A 82 -18.91 8.41 11.95
CA GLY A 82 -19.04 9.86 11.86
C GLY A 82 -17.83 10.62 12.41
N ALA A 83 -16.64 10.03 12.37
CA ALA A 83 -15.43 10.59 12.94
C ALA A 83 -14.23 10.50 11.96
N PRO A 84 -13.15 11.27 12.17
CA PRO A 84 -11.93 11.17 11.36
C PRO A 84 -11.21 9.83 11.57
N VAL A 85 -10.39 9.45 10.60
CA VAL A 85 -9.55 8.23 10.66
C VAL A 85 -8.57 8.30 11.80
N ASP A 86 -8.53 7.24 12.61
CA ASP A 86 -7.53 7.04 13.66
C ASP A 86 -6.59 5.86 13.35
N THR A 87 -5.59 5.65 14.21
CA THR A 87 -4.60 4.59 14.05
C THR A 87 -5.21 3.17 14.09
N ALA A 88 -6.35 2.98 14.78
CA ALA A 88 -7.02 1.68 14.83
C ALA A 88 -7.71 1.37 13.49
N ASP A 89 -8.31 2.39 12.86
CA ASP A 89 -8.86 2.29 11.51
C ASP A 89 -7.75 1.89 10.49
N LEU A 90 -6.55 2.49 10.59
CA LEU A 90 -5.41 2.13 9.73
C LEU A 90 -4.97 0.68 9.92
N LEU A 91 -4.89 0.22 11.17
CA LEU A 91 -4.52 -1.16 11.49
C LEU A 91 -5.52 -2.15 10.90
N GLU A 92 -6.82 -1.89 11.04
CA GLU A 92 -7.86 -2.76 10.47
C GLU A 92 -7.81 -2.75 8.93
N GLY A 93 -7.62 -1.59 8.32
CA GLY A 93 -7.40 -1.46 6.88
C GLY A 93 -6.21 -2.30 6.41
N ALA A 94 -5.07 -2.19 7.09
CA ALA A 94 -3.87 -2.96 6.77
C ALA A 94 -4.09 -4.46 6.91
N ARG A 95 -4.72 -4.92 8.01
CA ARG A 95 -5.06 -6.33 8.24
C ARG A 95 -5.95 -6.89 7.14
N ARG A 96 -7.00 -6.16 6.74
CA ARG A 96 -7.90 -6.59 5.66
C ARG A 96 -7.17 -6.78 4.35
N GLU A 97 -6.31 -5.84 3.96
CA GLU A 97 -5.52 -5.96 2.74
C GLU A 97 -4.49 -7.09 2.82
N TYR A 98 -3.88 -7.31 4.00
CA TYR A 98 -2.98 -8.44 4.22
C TYR A 98 -3.67 -9.80 4.08
N ARG A 99 -4.88 -9.94 4.65
CA ARG A 99 -5.69 -11.16 4.52
C ARG A 99 -6.15 -11.37 3.08
N LYS A 100 -6.54 -10.32 2.35
CA LYS A 100 -6.88 -10.42 0.91
C LYS A 100 -5.71 -10.93 0.08
N ALA A 101 -4.48 -10.59 0.47
CA ALA A 101 -3.27 -11.11 -0.17
C ALA A 101 -2.93 -12.56 0.25
N GLY A 102 -3.77 -13.22 1.05
CA GLY A 102 -3.56 -14.59 1.54
C GLY A 102 -2.43 -14.72 2.58
N ARG A 103 -2.02 -13.61 3.21
CA ARG A 103 -0.92 -13.59 4.17
C ARG A 103 -1.42 -13.71 5.60
N LEU A 104 -0.59 -14.31 6.46
CA LEU A 104 -0.82 -14.33 7.90
C LEU A 104 -0.62 -12.92 8.46
N VAL A 105 -1.58 -12.48 9.27
CA VAL A 105 -1.54 -11.18 9.92
C VAL A 105 -0.58 -11.24 11.12
N PRO A 106 0.39 -10.31 11.23
CA PRO A 106 1.24 -10.21 12.41
C PRO A 106 0.41 -10.06 13.69
N GLY A 107 0.65 -10.93 14.68
CA GLY A 107 -0.04 -10.91 15.97
C GLY A 107 -1.39 -11.64 16.04
N GLU A 108 -1.89 -12.23 14.94
CA GLU A 108 -3.09 -13.11 14.95
C GLU A 108 -2.75 -14.61 15.11
N GLY A 109 -1.48 -14.96 15.32
CA GLY A 109 -1.03 -16.34 15.54
C GLY A 109 -0.62 -16.60 16.98
N THR A 110 -1.56 -17.10 17.80
CA THR A 110 -1.21 -17.90 18.98
C THR A 110 -1.53 -19.35 18.62
N TRP A 111 -0.50 -20.14 18.31
CA TRP A 111 -0.55 -21.61 18.37
C TRP A 111 0.84 -22.12 18.78
#